data_AF-A0A2E9BHT3-F1
#
_entry.id   AF-A0A2E9BHT3-F1
#
_cell.length_a   1.000
_cell.length_b   1.000
_cell.length_c   1.000
_cell.angle_alpha   90.00
_cell.angle_beta   90.00
_cell.angle_gamma   90.00
#
_symmetry.space_group_name_H-M   'P 1'
#
loop_
_entity.id
_entity.type
_entity.pdbx_description
1 polymer ?
#
loop_
_entity_poly.entity_id
_entity_poly.type
_entity_poly.pdbx_seq_one_letter_code
_entity_poly.pdbx_strand_id
1 'polypeptide(L)'
;MSELAARTLGDLIYVEFDLAPNAGNLEIDVTQLEVASLNVLVNSRDAMPGGGSIKLRTHPLRLRLAVRRRSRDWRQARMLLSASPIPAWE
;
A
#
# COMPACT_ATOMS: atom_id res chain seq x y z
N MET A 1 8.36 5.95 -6.05
CA MET A 1 7.44 4.80 -6.14
C MET A 1 7.00 4.39 -7.56
N SER A 2 6.32 5.23 -8.36
CA SER A 2 5.77 4.84 -9.68
C SER A 2 6.79 4.15 -10.61
N GLU A 3 7.97 4.74 -10.77
CA GLU A 3 9.00 4.20 -11.68
C GLU A 3 9.66 2.91 -11.17
N LEU A 4 9.84 2.76 -9.85
CA LEU A 4 10.33 1.54 -9.22
C LEU A 4 9.32 0.40 -9.37
N ALA A 5 8.03 0.67 -9.13
CA ALA A 5 6.96 -0.30 -9.29
C ALA A 5 6.82 -0.76 -10.76
N ALA A 6 6.92 0.17 -11.72
CA ALA A 6 6.89 -0.16 -13.15
C ALA A 6 8.01 -1.14 -13.55
N ARG A 7 9.24 -0.92 -13.09
CA ARG A 7 10.37 -1.83 -13.37
C ARG A 7 10.24 -3.20 -12.70
N THR A 8 9.62 -3.25 -11.52
CA THR A 8 9.47 -4.50 -10.75
C THR A 8 8.30 -5.34 -11.22
N LEU A 9 7.20 -4.74 -11.70
CA LEU A 9 5.97 -5.46 -12.03
C LEU A 9 5.89 -5.92 -13.49
N GLY A 10 6.64 -5.27 -14.40
CA GLY A 10 6.64 -5.59 -15.82
C GLY A 10 5.38 -5.10 -16.55
N ASP A 11 5.35 -5.27 -17.87
CA ASP A 11 4.36 -4.63 -18.75
C ASP A 11 2.95 -5.24 -18.69
N LEU A 12 2.79 -6.39 -18.03
CA LEU A 12 1.51 -7.13 -17.96
C LEU A 12 0.68 -6.76 -16.72
N ILE A 13 1.17 -5.85 -15.87
CA ILE A 13 0.53 -5.47 -14.62
C ILE A 13 0.26 -3.97 -14.60
N TYR A 14 -1.01 -3.60 -14.49
CA TYR A 14 -1.43 -2.21 -14.34
C TYR A 14 -1.69 -1.86 -12.88
N VAL A 15 -1.10 -0.78 -12.36
CA VAL A 15 -1.33 -0.34 -10.98
C VAL A 15 -2.32 0.82 -10.95
N GLU A 16 -3.44 0.61 -10.27
CA GLU A 16 -4.46 1.63 -10.02
C GLU A 16 -4.32 2.16 -8.59
N PHE A 17 -4.41 3.48 -8.42
CA PHE A 17 -4.35 4.13 -7.11
C PHE A 17 -5.73 4.64 -6.70
N ASP A 18 -6.24 4.12 -5.60
CA ASP A 18 -7.49 4.56 -4.95
C ASP A 18 -7.15 4.99 -3.51
N LEU A 19 -6.61 6.19 -3.39
CA LEU A 19 -6.05 6.72 -2.16
C LEU A 19 -7.09 7.54 -1.41
N ALA A 20 -7.25 7.30 -0.10
CA ALA A 20 -8.21 8.04 0.72
C ALA A 20 -7.94 9.56 0.68
N PRO A 21 -8.92 10.38 0.28
CA PRO A 21 -8.75 11.83 0.14
C PRO A 21 -8.53 12.54 1.48
N ASN A 22 -8.84 11.87 2.59
CA ASN A 22 -8.72 12.36 3.96
C ASN A 22 -7.74 11.53 4.81
N ALA A 23 -6.69 10.98 4.19
CA ALA A 23 -5.64 10.19 4.87
C ALA A 23 -4.97 10.94 6.04
N GLY A 24 -4.97 12.27 6.03
CA GLY A 24 -4.28 13.10 7.01
C GLY A 24 -2.75 13.04 6.83
N ASN A 25 -2.02 13.83 7.61
CA ASN A 25 -0.55 13.79 7.59
C ASN A 25 -0.04 12.60 8.40
N LEU A 26 0.92 11.88 7.82
CA LEU A 26 1.59 10.75 8.43
C LEU A 26 3.08 11.08 8.57
N GLU A 27 3.64 10.81 9.75
CA GLU A 27 5.09 10.77 9.94
C GLU A 27 5.54 9.33 9.71
N ILE A 28 6.24 9.10 8.61
CA ILE A 28 6.68 7.77 8.18
C ILE A 28 8.02 7.89 7.47
N ASP A 29 8.87 6.86 7.63
CA ASP A 29 10.05 6.69 6.78
C ASP A 29 9.59 6.32 5.36
N VAL A 30 9.83 7.21 4.41
CA VAL A 30 9.45 7.05 3.00
C VAL A 30 10.08 5.79 2.40
N THR A 31 11.32 5.48 2.74
CA THR A 31 12.04 4.30 2.22
C THR A 31 11.37 3.02 2.68
N GLN A 32 11.00 2.95 3.97
CA GLN A 32 10.31 1.78 4.52
C GLN A 32 8.91 1.61 3.91
N LEU A 33 8.19 2.70 3.66
CA LEU A 33 6.91 2.65 2.96
C LEU A 33 7.08 2.13 1.53
N GLU A 34 8.15 2.54 0.83
CA GLU A 34 8.44 2.06 -0.51
C GLU A 34 8.72 0.56 -0.55
N VAL A 35 9.58 0.07 0.34
CA VAL A 35 9.91 -1.36 0.43
C VAL A 35 8.65 -2.19 0.77
N ALA A 36 7.87 -1.75 1.76
CA ALA A 36 6.64 -2.44 2.15
C ALA A 36 5.62 -2.50 0.99
N SER A 37 5.48 -1.40 0.24
CA SER A 37 4.58 -1.34 -0.92
C SER A 37 5.03 -2.29 -2.02
N LEU A 38 6.34 -2.32 -2.33
CA LEU A 38 6.89 -3.23 -3.35
C LEU A 38 6.65 -4.70 -3.00
N ASN A 39 6.85 -5.10 -1.74
CA ASN A 39 6.59 -6.48 -1.31
C ASN A 39 5.15 -6.91 -1.58
N VAL A 40 4.18 -6.04 -1.26
CA VAL A 40 2.77 -6.32 -1.48
C VAL A 40 2.44 -6.36 -2.98
N LEU A 41 3.02 -5.45 -3.78
CA LEU A 41 2.82 -5.42 -5.23
C LEU A 41 3.41 -6.67 -5.91
N VAL A 42 4.61 -7.10 -5.53
CA VAL A 42 5.26 -8.33 -6.02
C VAL A 42 4.40 -9.55 -5.67
N ASN A 43 3.95 -9.68 -4.43
CA ASN A 43 3.06 -10.77 -4.02
C ASN A 43 1.75 -10.80 -4.84
N SER A 44 1.23 -9.62 -5.20
CA SER A 44 0.01 -9.51 -6.01
C SER A 44 0.26 -9.93 -7.47
N ARG A 45 1.40 -9.55 -8.06
CA ARG A 45 1.83 -9.98 -9.40
C ARG A 45 2.02 -11.50 -9.44
N ASP A 46 2.68 -12.06 -8.45
CA ASP A 46 2.99 -13.50 -8.42
C ASP A 46 1.69 -14.34 -8.35
N ALA A 47 0.60 -13.77 -7.82
CA ALA A 47 -0.74 -14.35 -7.87
C ALA A 47 -1.45 -14.21 -9.25
N MET A 48 -0.90 -13.41 -10.17
CA MET A 48 -1.46 -13.10 -11.49
C MET A 48 -0.44 -13.28 -12.63
N PRO A 49 0.07 -14.50 -12.88
CA PRO A 49 1.08 -14.74 -13.91
C PRO A 49 0.62 -14.41 -15.34
N GLY A 50 -0.70 -14.39 -15.60
CA GLY A 50 -1.29 -13.98 -16.88
C GLY A 50 -1.46 -12.47 -17.04
N GLY A 51 -1.02 -11.67 -16.06
CA GLY A 51 -1.26 -10.23 -16.02
C GLY A 51 -2.60 -9.86 -15.40
N GLY A 52 -2.87 -8.55 -15.33
CA GLY A 52 -4.05 -7.99 -14.70
C GLY A 52 -3.82 -6.58 -14.16
N SER A 53 -4.67 -6.16 -13.24
CA SER A 53 -4.48 -4.90 -12.51
C SER A 53 -4.35 -5.13 -11.01
N ILE A 54 -3.59 -4.26 -10.35
CA ILE A 54 -3.46 -4.21 -8.90
C ILE A 54 -4.05 -2.88 -8.45
N LYS A 55 -5.09 -2.94 -7.62
CA LYS A 55 -5.67 -1.75 -7.00
C LYS A 55 -5.05 -1.50 -5.63
N LEU A 56 -4.24 -0.44 -5.52
CA LEU A 56 -3.62 0.00 -4.28
C LEU A 56 -4.49 1.03 -3.58
N ARG A 57 -4.86 0.74 -2.33
CA ARG A 57 -5.78 1.56 -1.53
C ARG A 57 -5.20 1.98 -0.20
N THR A 58 -5.52 3.21 0.21
CA THR A 58 -5.21 3.71 1.55
C THR A 58 -6.49 3.98 2.34
N HIS A 59 -6.50 3.61 3.61
CA HIS A 59 -7.65 3.85 4.50
C HIS A 59 -7.18 4.38 5.86
N PRO A 60 -7.73 5.50 6.37
CA PRO A 60 -7.48 5.94 7.74
C PRO A 60 -8.02 4.91 8.72
N LEU A 61 -7.20 4.48 9.67
CA LEU A 61 -7.59 3.48 10.66
C LEU A 61 -7.63 4.11 12.06
N ARG A 62 -8.82 4.15 12.66
CA ARG A 62 -8.98 4.42 14.09
C ARG A 62 -8.96 3.11 14.87
N LEU A 63 -7.81 2.75 15.40
CA LEU A 63 -7.72 1.60 16.30
C LEU A 63 -8.28 1.99 17.68
N ARG A 64 -9.27 1.22 18.15
CA ARG A 64 -9.83 1.36 19.50
C ARG A 64 -8.92 0.80 20.60
N LEU A 65 -7.89 0.04 20.26
CA LEU A 65 -6.98 -0.56 21.23
C LEU A 65 -5.78 0.36 21.48
N ALA A 66 -5.83 1.09 22.58
CA ALA A 66 -4.69 1.80 23.14
C ALA A 66 -3.65 0.79 23.62
N VAL A 67 -2.63 0.50 22.81
CA VAL A 67 -1.40 -0.06 23.33
C VAL A 67 -0.73 1.03 24.17
N ARG A 68 -0.76 0.88 25.49
CA ARG A 68 0.05 1.68 26.41
C ARG A 68 1.53 1.52 26.04
N ARG A 69 2.09 2.47 25.30
CA ARG A 69 3.53 2.77 25.38
C ARG A 69 3.71 4.23 25.78
N ARG A 70 4.39 4.40 26.92
CA ARG A 70 4.93 5.67 27.39
C ARG A 70 5.90 6.20 26.32
N SER A 71 5.51 7.22 25.58
CA SER A 71 6.41 8.34 25.26
C SER A 71 5.58 9.51 24.74
N ARG A 72 5.99 10.71 25.16
CA ARG A 72 5.29 11.99 25.01
C ARG A 72 5.00 12.37 23.54
N ASP A 73 3.82 12.96 23.34
CA ASP A 73 3.38 13.78 22.19
C ASP A 73 3.76 13.33 20.77
N TRP A 74 3.03 12.33 20.27
CA TRP A 74 2.87 12.12 18.83
C TRP A 74 1.46 11.59 18.56
N ARG A 75 0.68 12.34 17.77
CA ARG A 75 -0.66 11.91 17.34
C ARG A 75 -0.46 10.78 16.34
N GLN A 76 -0.56 9.50 16.74
CA GLN A 76 -0.44 8.41 15.77
C GLN A 76 -1.60 8.48 14.77
N ALA A 77 -1.37 9.04 13.58
CA ALA A 77 -2.18 8.72 12.43
C ALA A 77 -1.75 7.31 11.98
N ARG A 78 -2.72 6.38 11.88
CA ARG A 78 -2.48 5.04 11.36
C ARG A 78 -3.24 4.89 10.05
N MET A 79 -2.55 4.41 9.03
CA MET A 79 -3.09 4.17 7.69
C MET A 79 -2.93 2.70 7.33
N LEU A 80 -3.98 2.10 6.79
CA LEU A 80 -3.91 0.78 6.17
C LEU A 80 -3.59 0.95 4.69
N LEU A 81 -2.57 0.24 4.21
CA LEU A 81 -2.28 0.06 2.79
C LEU A 81 -2.72 -1.35 2.39
N SER A 82 -3.52 -1.47 1.33
CA SER A 82 -3.95 -2.76 0.81
C SER A 82 -3.81 -2.80 -0.70
N ALA A 83 -3.36 -3.94 -1.24
CA ALA A 83 -3.41 -4.22 -2.67
C ALA A 83 -4.44 -5.32 -2.94
N SER A 84 -5.22 -5.15 -4.00
CA SER A 84 -6.15 -6.15 -4.47
C SER A 84 -5.76 -6.54 -5.90
N PRO A 85 -5.34 -7.80 -6.15
CA PRO A 85 -5.12 -8.29 -7.49
C PRO A 85 -6.45 -8.49 -8.21
N ILE A 86 -6.52 -8.09 -9.48
CA ILE A 86 -7.63 -8.28 -10.42
C ILE A 86 -7.03 -8.97 -11.64
N PRO A 87 -7.12 -10.31 -11.74
CA PRO A 87 -6.54 -11.06 -12.84
C PRO A 87 -7.17 -10.66 -14.18
N ALA A 88 -6.40 -10.70 -15.27
CA ALA A 88 -6.90 -10.35 -16.61
C ALA A 88 -7.99 -11.29 -17.18
N TRP A 89 -8.31 -12.38 -16.49
CA TRP A 89 -9.28 -13.39 -16.92
C TRP A 89 -10.61 -13.35 -16.16
N GLU A 90 -10.77 -12.41 -15.21
CA GLU A 90 -12.07 -12.06 -14.58
C GLU A 90 -12.80 -10.98 -15.39
#